data_AF-A0A5A5TBI8-F1
#
_entry.id   AF-A0A5A5TBI8-F1
#
_cell.length_a   1.000
_cell.length_b   1.000
_cell.length_c   1.000
_cell.angle_alpha   90.00
_cell.angle_beta   90.00
_cell.angle_gamma   90.00
#
_symmetry.space_group_name_H-M   'P 1'
#
loop_
_entity.id
_entity.type
_entity.pdbx_description
1 polymer ?
#
loop_
_entity_poly.entity_id
_entity_poly.type
_entity_poly.pdbx_seq_one_letter_code
_entity_poly.pdbx_strand_id
1 'polypeptide(L)'
;MTSISIPRDMLSNVPHDPIALARKHIILIIDVDEMRAQNLACLLTLAGLRAIVTTTTYQAFQRFLQESFMPGLILLGKQEEMTTPLFARFFQRLTQEFQRDTPILTLSKIQLQDGNLLLADKSASSTKHRVSQTHSEILKMIWRVLPSAQIPLQVAEHSLATDKLPEMGLFPRVAKTKRSASSHFRFQLKAAKQVIPTEQWELLLTDVGLAQYCKERNWPSSADEYIIPPEYTTCLNRAVMFSQPAEPIQQVYKWAKLVDAAILQKPAFIFMLQQIPKVLGQDRTMREVLKTFTNELHEERREDLADWKRLEDESFLFVFYSNLFIYGFMGANQPSCYVWLATFERILEITKMQKRWQIRELECSGQTYTGHCVFQLTPVRS
;
A
#
# COMPACT_ATOMS: atom_id res chain seq x y z
N MET A 1 24.14 10.73 -27.81
CA MET A 1 23.16 10.57 -26.72
C MET A 1 22.73 9.12 -26.72
N THR A 2 23.05 8.41 -25.64
CA THR A 2 22.90 6.96 -25.52
C THR A 2 21.43 6.60 -25.35
N SER A 3 20.91 5.80 -26.29
CA SER A 3 19.65 5.06 -26.12
C SER A 3 19.75 4.22 -24.85
N ILE A 4 19.04 4.64 -23.79
CA ILE A 4 18.94 3.85 -22.55
C ILE A 4 17.83 2.83 -22.78
N SER A 5 18.22 1.62 -23.19
CA SER A 5 17.31 0.48 -23.27
C SER A 5 16.91 0.06 -21.86
N ILE A 6 15.64 0.26 -21.51
CA ILE A 6 15.06 -0.29 -20.27
C ILE A 6 15.17 -1.83 -20.36
N PRO A 7 15.81 -2.53 -19.39
CA PRO A 7 16.04 -3.96 -19.49
C PRO A 7 14.74 -4.75 -19.69
N ARG A 8 14.71 -5.62 -20.70
CA ARG A 8 13.58 -6.52 -20.98
C ARG A 8 13.41 -7.61 -19.91
N ASP A 9 14.40 -7.85 -19.06
CA ASP A 9 14.39 -8.97 -18.10
C ASP A 9 13.56 -8.74 -16.83
N MET A 10 12.86 -7.60 -16.70
CA MET A 10 11.83 -7.42 -15.65
C MET A 10 10.45 -8.00 -16.04
N LEU A 11 10.40 -8.77 -17.12
CA LEU A 11 9.18 -9.32 -17.69
C LEU A 11 8.89 -10.73 -17.15
N SER A 12 7.99 -10.82 -16.18
CA SER A 12 7.20 -12.03 -16.00
C SER A 12 5.73 -11.69 -16.20
N ASN A 13 5.12 -12.23 -17.26
CA ASN A 13 3.66 -12.20 -17.48
C ASN A 13 2.93 -13.23 -16.59
N VAL A 14 3.54 -13.65 -15.48
CA VAL A 14 2.94 -14.59 -14.53
C VAL A 14 1.91 -13.81 -13.71
N PRO A 15 0.67 -14.30 -13.57
CA PRO A 15 -0.31 -13.72 -12.65
C PRO A 15 0.31 -13.60 -11.26
N HIS A 16 0.56 -12.37 -10.82
CA HIS A 16 1.08 -12.08 -9.50
C HIS A 16 -0.05 -12.07 -8.49
N ASP A 17 0.10 -12.84 -7.42
CA ASP A 17 -0.80 -12.79 -6.27
C ASP A 17 -0.27 -11.77 -5.25
N PRO A 18 -0.86 -10.56 -5.17
CA PRO A 18 -0.36 -9.49 -4.32
C PRO A 18 -0.52 -9.77 -2.82
N ILE A 19 -1.26 -10.82 -2.45
CA ILE A 19 -1.46 -11.22 -1.05
C ILE A 19 -0.86 -12.60 -0.75
N ALA A 20 -0.05 -13.19 -1.65
CA ALA A 20 0.54 -14.51 -1.45
C ALA A 20 1.31 -14.63 -0.12
N LEU A 21 2.16 -13.64 0.18
CA LEU A 21 2.93 -13.60 1.43
C LEU A 21 2.01 -13.52 2.65
N ALA A 22 0.96 -12.70 2.58
CA ALA A 22 -0.01 -12.53 3.65
C ALA A 22 -0.81 -13.81 3.92
N ARG A 23 -1.19 -14.57 2.87
CA ARG A 23 -1.86 -15.88 3.04
C ARG A 23 -0.95 -16.91 3.67
N LYS A 24 0.35 -16.88 3.32
CA LYS A 24 1.35 -17.81 3.86
C LYS A 24 1.75 -17.49 5.30
N HIS A 25 1.75 -16.21 5.67
CA HIS A 25 2.25 -15.72 6.95
C HIS A 25 1.18 -14.91 7.68
N ILE A 26 0.30 -15.66 8.35
CA ILE A 26 -0.68 -15.11 9.29
C ILE A 26 -0.02 -15.02 10.67
N ILE A 27 -0.14 -13.86 11.31
CA ILE A 27 0.37 -13.60 12.65
C ILE A 27 -0.81 -13.22 13.54
N LEU A 28 -1.02 -13.99 14.60
CA LEU A 28 -2.06 -13.70 15.59
C LEU A 28 -1.47 -12.78 16.67
N ILE A 29 -2.07 -11.61 16.85
CA ILE A 29 -1.75 -10.68 17.93
C ILE A 29 -2.83 -10.83 19.01
N ILE A 30 -2.40 -11.17 20.23
CA ILE A 30 -3.24 -11.17 21.42
C ILE A 30 -2.64 -10.16 22.39
N ASP A 31 -3.21 -8.96 22.43
CA ASP A 31 -2.67 -7.88 23.26
C ASP A 31 -3.76 -6.92 23.73
N VAL A 32 -3.86 -6.75 25.05
CA VAL A 32 -4.76 -5.80 25.71
C VAL A 32 -4.39 -4.34 25.46
N ASP A 33 -3.13 -4.09 25.10
CA ASP A 33 -2.64 -2.77 24.71
C ASP A 33 -3.03 -2.52 23.25
N GLU A 34 -4.24 -1.98 23.06
CA GLU A 34 -4.83 -1.76 21.73
C GLU A 34 -3.91 -0.92 20.83
N MET A 35 -3.26 0.11 21.39
CA MET A 35 -2.38 0.99 20.61
C MET A 35 -1.14 0.23 20.11
N ARG A 36 -0.49 -0.54 20.97
CA ARG A 36 0.64 -1.40 20.54
C ARG A 36 0.18 -2.43 19.52
N ALA A 37 -0.98 -3.05 19.72
CA ALA A 37 -1.54 -4.06 18.82
C ALA A 37 -1.81 -3.47 17.42
N GLN A 38 -2.43 -2.29 17.34
CA GLN A 38 -2.72 -1.62 16.07
C GLN A 38 -1.43 -1.16 15.36
N ASN A 39 -0.44 -0.64 16.10
CA ASN A 39 0.85 -0.27 15.51
C ASN A 39 1.59 -1.51 14.96
N LEU A 40 1.54 -2.65 15.66
CA LEU A 40 2.07 -3.92 15.16
C LEU A 40 1.32 -4.39 13.92
N ALA A 41 -0.01 -4.37 13.92
CA ALA A 41 -0.81 -4.79 12.79
C ALA A 41 -0.52 -3.96 11.54
N CYS A 42 -0.35 -2.65 11.71
CA CYS A 42 0.09 -1.73 10.65
C CYS A 42 1.49 -2.14 10.13
N LEU A 43 2.49 -2.31 11.01
CA LEU A 43 3.84 -2.73 10.63
C LEU A 43 3.85 -4.06 9.85
N LEU A 44 3.11 -5.06 10.34
CA LEU A 44 3.02 -6.38 9.70
C LEU A 44 2.35 -6.29 8.33
N THR A 45 1.28 -5.49 8.23
CA THR A 45 0.57 -5.24 6.97
C THR A 45 1.48 -4.60 5.93
N LEU A 46 2.27 -3.61 6.34
CA LEU A 46 3.26 -2.97 5.49
C LEU A 46 4.39 -3.92 5.08
N ALA A 47 4.77 -4.88 5.93
CA ALA A 47 5.70 -5.95 5.59
C ALA A 47 5.07 -7.06 4.72
N GLY A 48 3.84 -6.87 4.24
CA GLY A 48 3.14 -7.82 3.37
C GLY A 48 2.57 -9.04 4.09
N LEU A 49 2.56 -9.05 5.43
CA LEU A 49 2.05 -10.13 6.26
C LEU A 49 0.57 -9.91 6.59
N ARG A 50 -0.12 -10.95 7.07
CA ARG A 50 -1.50 -10.83 7.56
C ARG A 50 -1.47 -10.83 9.09
N ALA A 51 -1.92 -9.76 9.72
CA ALA A 51 -2.21 -9.78 11.15
C ALA A 51 -3.67 -10.21 11.39
N ILE A 52 -3.90 -10.88 12.51
CA ILE A 52 -5.22 -11.08 13.10
C ILE A 52 -5.12 -10.53 14.51
N VAL A 53 -5.91 -9.51 14.83
CA VAL A 53 -5.75 -8.76 16.08
C VAL A 53 -6.90 -9.04 17.03
N THR A 54 -6.57 -9.41 18.25
CA THR A 54 -7.52 -9.65 19.34
C THR A 54 -6.98 -9.11 20.66
N THR A 55 -7.85 -8.71 21.58
CA THR A 55 -7.39 -8.18 22.87
C THR A 55 -7.18 -9.26 23.91
N THR A 56 -7.89 -10.39 23.78
CA THR A 56 -7.81 -11.49 24.73
C THR A 56 -7.78 -12.85 24.05
N THR A 57 -7.27 -13.85 24.77
CA THR A 57 -7.27 -15.25 24.32
C THR A 57 -8.67 -15.77 24.00
N TYR A 58 -9.69 -15.32 24.74
CA TYR A 58 -11.09 -15.67 24.46
C TYR A 58 -11.53 -15.18 23.08
N GLN A 59 -11.25 -13.92 22.76
CA GLN A 59 -11.56 -13.35 21.45
C GLN A 59 -10.77 -14.05 20.34
N ALA A 60 -9.50 -14.39 20.57
CA ALA A 60 -8.71 -15.19 19.63
C ALA A 60 -9.36 -16.54 19.32
N PHE A 61 -9.85 -17.24 20.35
CA PHE A 61 -10.56 -18.49 20.18
C PHE A 61 -11.88 -18.31 19.43
N GLN A 62 -12.68 -17.30 19.77
CA GLN A 62 -13.91 -16.99 19.04
C GLN A 62 -13.63 -16.67 17.57
N ARG A 63 -12.59 -15.88 17.31
CA ARG A 63 -12.17 -15.52 15.95
C ARG A 63 -11.78 -16.75 15.15
N PHE A 64 -11.02 -17.67 15.76
CA PHE A 64 -10.63 -18.94 15.15
C PHE A 64 -11.83 -19.84 14.81
N LEU A 65 -12.89 -19.83 15.62
CA LEU A 65 -14.12 -20.56 15.33
C LEU A 65 -14.94 -19.94 14.18
N GLN A 66 -14.83 -18.62 13.98
CA GLN A 66 -15.53 -17.91 12.90
C GLN A 66 -14.79 -18.01 11.56
N GLU A 67 -13.46 -17.91 11.62
CA GLU A 67 -12.55 -17.96 10.48
C GLU A 67 -11.41 -18.89 10.87
N SER A 68 -11.38 -20.11 10.33
CA SER A 68 -10.25 -21.01 10.59
C SER A 68 -9.00 -20.45 9.92
N PHE A 69 -7.98 -20.16 10.72
CA PHE A 69 -6.68 -19.69 10.27
C PHE A 69 -5.56 -20.43 11.00
N MET A 70 -4.44 -20.65 10.30
CA MET A 70 -3.24 -21.25 10.88
C MET A 70 -2.21 -20.15 11.15
N PRO A 71 -2.08 -19.66 12.40
CA PRO A 71 -1.07 -18.67 12.71
C PRO A 71 0.33 -19.27 12.55
N GLY A 72 1.21 -18.59 11.83
CA GLY A 72 2.64 -18.92 11.76
C GLY A 72 3.43 -18.45 12.99
N LEU A 73 2.85 -17.51 13.75
CA LEU A 73 3.40 -16.94 14.98
C LEU A 73 2.27 -16.33 15.82
N ILE A 74 2.34 -16.49 17.13
CA ILE A 74 1.49 -15.77 18.09
C ILE A 74 2.34 -14.70 18.78
N LEU A 75 1.90 -13.45 18.71
CA LEU A 75 2.44 -12.31 19.41
C LEU A 75 1.61 -12.06 20.67
N LEU A 76 2.21 -12.29 21.84
CA LEU A 76 1.49 -12.27 23.13
C LEU A 76 1.87 -11.05 23.97
N GLY A 77 0.88 -10.22 24.30
CA GLY A 77 0.98 -9.04 25.15
C GLY A 77 1.37 -9.34 26.60
N LYS A 78 1.71 -8.29 27.37
CA LYS A 78 2.21 -8.42 28.76
C LYS A 78 1.22 -9.00 29.77
N GLN A 79 -0.08 -8.74 29.60
CA GLN A 79 -1.11 -9.12 30.58
C GLN A 79 -1.78 -10.46 30.27
N GLU A 80 -1.54 -11.02 29.08
CA GLU A 80 -2.05 -12.34 28.73
C GLU A 80 -1.01 -13.39 29.13
N GLU A 81 -1.38 -14.24 30.07
CA GLU A 81 -0.50 -15.27 30.57
C GLU A 81 -0.72 -16.60 29.83
N MET A 82 0.37 -17.19 29.36
CA MET A 82 0.36 -18.56 28.80
C MET A 82 -0.10 -19.61 29.83
N THR A 83 -0.13 -19.24 31.11
CA THR A 83 -0.56 -20.06 32.23
C THR A 83 -2.09 -20.16 32.36
N THR A 84 -2.85 -19.32 31.65
CA THR A 84 -4.31 -19.37 31.75
C THR A 84 -4.85 -20.67 31.13
N PRO A 85 -5.82 -21.36 31.77
CA PRO A 85 -6.39 -22.60 31.22
C PRO A 85 -7.00 -22.43 29.83
N LEU A 86 -7.52 -21.23 29.53
CA LEU A 86 -8.09 -20.92 28.23
C LEU A 86 -7.02 -20.85 27.14
N PHE A 87 -5.86 -20.26 27.43
CA PHE A 87 -4.73 -20.22 26.49
C PHE A 87 -4.23 -21.62 26.19
N ALA A 88 -4.05 -22.46 27.21
CA ALA A 88 -3.65 -23.85 27.05
C ALA A 88 -4.64 -24.63 26.15
N ARG A 89 -5.95 -24.44 26.35
CA ARG A 89 -6.99 -25.09 25.51
C ARG A 89 -6.99 -24.58 24.07
N PHE A 90 -6.87 -23.27 23.88
CA PHE A 90 -6.80 -22.68 22.55
C PHE A 90 -5.57 -23.20 21.78
N PHE A 91 -4.40 -23.18 22.43
CA PHE A 91 -3.17 -23.66 21.84
C PHE A 91 -3.20 -25.16 21.54
N GLN A 92 -3.76 -25.96 22.46
CA GLN A 92 -3.98 -27.39 22.23
C GLN A 92 -4.89 -27.62 21.03
N ARG A 93 -5.96 -26.83 20.87
CA ARG A 93 -6.86 -26.94 19.71
C ARG A 93 -6.15 -26.60 18.40
N LEU A 94 -5.37 -25.52 18.35
CA LEU A 94 -4.57 -25.17 17.17
C LEU A 94 -3.61 -26.32 16.80
N THR A 95 -2.94 -26.88 17.80
CA THR A 95 -1.98 -27.98 17.59
C THR A 95 -2.67 -29.25 17.09
N GLN A 96 -3.85 -29.58 17.63
CA GLN A 96 -4.65 -30.72 17.17
C GLN A 96 -5.16 -30.55 15.74
N GLU A 97 -5.62 -29.34 15.39
CA GLU A 97 -6.22 -29.06 14.09
C GLU A 97 -5.17 -29.00 12.97
N PHE A 98 -4.01 -28.39 13.23
CA PHE A 98 -2.96 -28.21 12.22
C PHE A 98 -1.76 -29.15 12.36
N GLN A 99 -1.75 -30.01 13.37
CA GLN A 99 -0.67 -30.98 13.65
C GLN A 99 0.71 -30.33 13.74
N ARG A 100 0.76 -29.10 14.26
CA ARG A 100 1.99 -28.29 14.33
C ARG A 100 1.94 -27.34 15.52
N ASP A 101 3.07 -27.24 16.22
CA ASP A 101 3.26 -26.22 17.24
C ASP A 101 3.43 -24.84 16.61
N THR A 102 2.62 -23.89 17.07
CA THR A 102 2.75 -22.49 16.67
C THR A 102 3.73 -21.78 17.62
N PRO A 103 4.81 -21.15 17.13
CA PRO A 103 5.72 -20.43 18.01
C PRO A 103 5.03 -19.22 18.65
N ILE A 104 5.46 -18.87 19.85
CA ILE A 104 4.94 -17.73 20.63
C ILE A 104 6.10 -16.76 20.90
N LEU A 105 5.87 -15.48 20.65
CA LEU A 105 6.81 -14.40 20.92
C LEU A 105 6.16 -13.38 21.86
N THR A 106 6.77 -13.17 23.02
CA THR A 106 6.30 -12.18 24.00
C THR A 106 6.61 -10.75 23.56
N LEU A 107 5.60 -9.88 23.66
CA LEU A 107 5.70 -8.45 23.35
C LEU A 107 6.22 -7.62 24.54
N SER A 108 6.60 -8.26 25.66
CA SER A 108 6.97 -7.59 26.90
C SER A 108 8.14 -6.60 26.78
N LYS A 109 9.01 -6.77 25.79
CA LYS A 109 10.17 -5.90 25.54
C LYS A 109 9.96 -4.93 24.36
N ILE A 110 8.80 -4.97 23.70
CA ILE A 110 8.54 -4.16 22.52
C ILE A 110 7.84 -2.86 22.93
N GLN A 111 8.47 -1.74 22.61
CA GLN A 111 7.85 -0.43 22.65
C GLN A 111 7.79 0.11 21.22
N LEU A 112 6.58 0.40 20.76
CA LEU A 112 6.32 1.08 19.49
C LEU A 112 5.86 2.48 19.81
N GLN A 113 6.71 3.48 19.58
CA GLN A 113 6.28 4.88 19.61
C GLN A 113 5.70 5.26 18.26
N ASP A 114 4.54 5.91 18.30
CA ASP A 114 3.71 6.45 17.21
C ASP A 114 4.15 6.17 15.76
N GLY A 115 3.38 5.29 15.11
CA GLY A 115 2.80 5.37 13.76
C GLY A 115 3.67 5.65 12.51
N ASN A 116 4.88 6.17 12.65
CA ASN A 116 5.75 6.55 11.54
C ASN A 116 6.69 5.38 11.24
N LEU A 117 6.22 4.45 10.41
CA LEU A 117 6.96 3.24 10.05
C LEU A 117 8.13 3.58 9.13
N LEU A 118 7.90 4.50 8.18
CA LEU A 118 8.95 5.13 7.40
C LEU A 118 9.28 6.52 7.90
N LEU A 119 10.58 6.80 8.02
CA LEU A 119 11.09 8.14 8.21
C LEU A 119 11.82 8.56 6.94
N ALA A 120 11.35 9.63 6.30
CA ALA A 120 12.16 10.42 5.39
C ALA A 120 13.25 11.14 6.22
N ASP A 121 14.32 10.42 6.52
CA ASP A 121 15.45 10.95 7.28
C ASP A 121 16.28 11.87 6.38
N LYS A 122 16.09 13.18 6.54
CA LYS A 122 16.82 14.21 5.78
C LYS A 122 18.32 14.16 6.04
N SER A 123 18.77 13.60 7.17
CA SER A 123 20.21 13.45 7.47
C SER A 123 20.84 12.27 6.74
N ALA A 124 20.03 11.32 6.27
CA ALA A 124 20.50 10.08 5.63
C ALA A 124 20.17 9.99 4.12
N SER A 125 19.04 10.56 3.66
CA SER A 125 18.72 10.68 2.24
C SER A 125 17.56 11.66 2.00
N SER A 126 17.75 12.61 1.08
CA SER A 126 16.70 13.51 0.61
C SER A 126 15.83 12.90 -0.50
N THR A 127 16.18 11.72 -0.99
CA THR A 127 15.63 11.12 -2.22
C THR A 127 15.06 9.72 -2.02
N LYS A 128 15.23 9.10 -0.84
CA LYS A 128 14.76 7.75 -0.54
C LYS A 128 14.11 7.70 0.84
N HIS A 129 13.10 6.85 1.00
CA HIS A 129 12.54 6.53 2.31
C HIS A 129 13.41 5.53 3.07
N ARG A 130 13.35 5.54 4.40
CA ARG A 130 14.01 4.54 5.25
C ARG A 130 13.05 4.00 6.29
N VAL A 131 13.12 2.68 6.49
CA VAL A 131 12.44 2.02 7.59
C VAL A 131 13.09 2.46 8.89
N SER A 132 12.27 2.83 9.87
CA SER A 132 12.76 3.16 11.21
C SER A 132 13.59 2.00 11.79
N GLN A 133 14.67 2.34 12.50
CA GLN A 133 15.53 1.35 13.14
C GLN A 133 14.74 0.47 14.13
N THR A 134 13.92 1.10 14.99
CA THR A 134 13.08 0.39 15.97
C THR A 134 12.13 -0.60 15.29
N HIS A 135 11.46 -0.18 14.22
CA HIS A 135 10.55 -1.04 13.46
C HIS A 135 11.30 -2.19 12.74
N SER A 136 12.49 -1.89 12.22
CA SER A 136 13.36 -2.89 11.59
C SER A 136 13.84 -3.95 12.60
N GLU A 137 14.15 -3.56 13.83
CA GLU A 137 14.54 -4.48 14.91
C GLU A 137 13.40 -5.41 15.31
N ILE A 138 12.16 -4.90 15.36
CA ILE A 138 10.96 -5.69 15.64
C ILE A 138 10.71 -6.71 14.51
N LEU A 139 10.78 -6.29 13.25
CA LEU A 139 10.66 -7.21 12.10
C LEU A 139 11.75 -8.29 12.13
N LYS A 140 13.01 -7.92 12.38
CA LYS A 140 14.13 -8.87 12.51
C LYS A 140 13.90 -9.87 13.65
N MET A 141 13.33 -9.42 14.76
CA MET A 141 12.99 -10.32 15.87
C MET A 141 11.90 -11.31 15.47
N ILE A 142 10.85 -10.86 14.77
CA ILE A 142 9.82 -11.74 14.21
C ILE A 142 10.43 -12.75 13.23
N TRP A 143 11.31 -12.31 12.34
CA TRP A 143 11.95 -13.18 11.34
C TRP A 143 12.93 -14.19 11.92
N ARG A 144 13.50 -13.95 13.11
CA ARG A 144 14.26 -15.00 13.80
C ARG A 144 13.40 -16.21 14.16
N VAL A 145 12.11 -15.97 14.44
CA VAL A 145 11.14 -17.02 14.78
C VAL A 145 10.42 -17.54 13.53
N LEU A 146 10.18 -16.66 12.55
CA LEU A 146 9.54 -16.97 11.28
C LEU A 146 10.42 -16.55 10.08
N PRO A 147 11.53 -17.26 9.79
CA PRO A 147 12.50 -16.84 8.77
C PRO A 147 11.92 -16.79 7.36
N SER A 148 10.92 -17.63 7.08
CA SER A 148 10.26 -17.67 5.77
C SER A 148 9.41 -16.43 5.45
N ALA A 149 9.12 -15.59 6.45
CA ALA A 149 8.45 -14.29 6.29
C ALA A 149 9.42 -13.13 6.07
N GLN A 150 10.73 -13.40 6.03
CA GLN A 150 11.75 -12.37 5.88
C GLN A 150 11.67 -11.72 4.49
N ILE A 151 11.72 -10.38 4.50
CA ILE A 151 11.83 -9.57 3.29
C ILE A 151 13.07 -8.68 3.37
N PRO A 152 13.68 -8.28 2.25
CA PRO A 152 14.76 -7.32 2.27
C PRO A 152 14.27 -5.99 2.86
N LEU A 153 15.02 -5.40 3.81
CA LEU A 153 14.78 -4.05 4.33
C LEU A 153 15.73 -3.01 3.73
N GLN A 154 16.63 -3.45 2.85
CA GLN A 154 17.58 -2.57 2.19
C GLN A 154 16.93 -1.98 0.94
N VAL A 155 16.97 -0.65 0.85
CA VAL A 155 16.53 0.09 -0.34
C VAL A 155 17.39 -0.34 -1.52
N ALA A 156 16.78 -0.53 -2.69
CA ALA A 156 17.50 -0.90 -3.90
C ALA A 156 18.66 0.07 -4.16
N GLU A 157 19.86 -0.50 -4.33
CA GLU A 157 21.07 0.27 -4.65
C GLU A 157 20.91 0.92 -6.02
N HIS A 158 20.35 0.18 -6.98
CA HIS A 158 20.06 0.63 -8.33
C HIS A 158 18.57 0.68 -8.63
N SER A 159 18.03 1.90 -8.70
CA SER A 159 16.62 2.17 -9.00
C SER A 159 16.52 3.08 -10.22
N LEU A 160 15.55 2.83 -11.10
CA LEU A 160 15.24 3.70 -12.23
C LEU A 160 14.96 5.12 -11.72
N ALA A 161 14.09 5.23 -10.71
CA ALA A 161 13.65 6.50 -10.15
C ALA A 161 14.79 7.32 -9.53
N THR A 162 15.78 6.69 -8.90
CA THR A 162 16.86 7.42 -8.23
C THR A 162 18.14 7.57 -9.03
N ASP A 163 18.38 6.71 -10.02
CA ASP A 163 19.68 6.67 -10.70
C ASP A 163 19.57 7.13 -12.16
N LYS A 164 18.51 6.73 -12.87
CA LYS A 164 18.36 6.98 -14.32
C LYS A 164 17.46 8.15 -14.66
N LEU A 165 16.35 8.31 -13.96
CA LEU A 165 15.44 9.42 -14.20
C LEU A 165 16.07 10.82 -13.96
N PRO A 166 17.00 11.02 -13.01
CA PRO A 166 17.69 12.30 -12.85
C PRO A 166 18.49 12.71 -14.09
N GLU A 167 19.11 11.76 -14.81
CA GLU A 167 19.81 12.02 -16.08
C GLU A 167 18.84 12.59 -17.14
N MET A 168 17.55 12.34 -16.96
CA MET A 168 16.47 12.80 -17.83
C MET A 168 15.76 14.04 -17.28
N GLY A 169 16.22 14.64 -16.18
CA GLY A 169 15.60 15.81 -15.56
C GLY A 169 14.38 15.51 -14.69
N LEU A 170 14.09 14.22 -14.43
CA LEU A 170 13.07 13.77 -13.49
C LEU A 170 13.73 13.46 -12.15
N PHE A 171 13.74 14.43 -11.24
CA PHE A 171 14.47 14.33 -9.98
C PHE A 171 13.62 13.76 -8.85
N PRO A 172 14.10 12.74 -8.11
CA PRO A 172 13.39 12.13 -6.99
C PRO A 172 13.09 13.13 -5.88
N ARG A 173 11.88 13.03 -5.31
CA ARG A 173 11.37 13.94 -4.27
C ARG A 173 10.79 13.15 -3.11
N VAL A 174 10.99 13.65 -1.90
CA VAL A 174 10.39 13.07 -0.70
C VAL A 174 9.43 14.07 -0.07
N ALA A 175 8.22 13.62 0.25
CA ALA A 175 7.18 14.45 0.86
C ALA A 175 7.68 15.07 2.17
N LYS A 176 7.58 16.39 2.27
CA LYS A 176 8.04 17.17 3.43
C LYS A 176 7.08 17.04 4.60
N THR A 177 5.77 17.03 4.31
CA THR A 177 4.72 16.96 5.32
C THR A 177 4.65 15.58 5.99
N LYS A 178 5.10 14.52 5.31
CA LYS A 178 5.01 13.10 5.74
C LYS A 178 3.61 12.72 6.25
N ARG A 179 2.58 13.39 5.72
CA ARG A 179 1.18 13.25 6.11
C ARG A 179 0.28 13.35 4.89
N SER A 180 -0.94 12.86 5.04
CA SER A 180 -2.02 12.93 4.06
C SER A 180 -3.15 13.78 4.59
N ALA A 181 -3.92 14.37 3.67
CA ALA A 181 -5.10 15.16 4.01
C ALA A 181 -6.19 14.28 4.62
N SER A 182 -6.80 14.76 5.72
CA SER A 182 -7.92 14.11 6.42
C SER A 182 -9.12 13.88 5.50
N SER A 183 -9.49 14.89 4.72
CA SER A 183 -10.57 14.82 3.73
C SER A 183 -10.37 13.71 2.70
N HIS A 184 -9.15 13.58 2.16
CA HIS A 184 -8.80 12.58 1.17
C HIS A 184 -8.89 11.17 1.78
N PHE A 185 -8.32 10.97 2.97
CA PHE A 185 -8.41 9.66 3.63
C PHE A 185 -9.85 9.32 4.06
N ARG A 186 -10.64 10.30 4.50
CA ARG A 186 -12.09 10.14 4.75
C ARG A 186 -12.81 9.66 3.48
N PHE A 187 -12.49 10.23 2.33
CA PHE A 187 -13.07 9.81 1.06
C PHE A 187 -12.67 8.37 0.69
N GLN A 188 -11.39 8.02 0.87
CA GLN A 188 -10.91 6.64 0.68
C GLN A 188 -11.65 5.64 1.57
N LEU A 189 -11.89 5.98 2.85
CA LEU A 189 -12.69 5.16 3.79
C LEU A 189 -14.13 4.99 3.29
N LYS A 190 -14.77 6.07 2.84
CA LYS A 190 -16.12 6.02 2.26
C LYS A 190 -16.20 5.13 1.01
N ALA A 191 -15.18 5.19 0.15
CA ALA A 191 -15.07 4.31 -1.01
C ALA A 191 -14.84 2.84 -0.60
N ALA A 192 -13.96 2.60 0.38
CA ALA A 192 -13.68 1.26 0.89
C ALA A 192 -14.92 0.62 1.52
N LYS A 193 -15.72 1.40 2.26
CA LYS A 193 -16.96 0.95 2.90
C LYS A 193 -18.01 0.43 1.92
N GLN A 194 -17.94 0.86 0.65
CA GLN A 194 -18.85 0.40 -0.41
C GLN A 194 -18.42 -0.93 -1.04
N VAL A 195 -17.16 -1.33 -0.91
CA VAL A 195 -16.62 -2.54 -1.55
C VAL A 195 -16.28 -3.64 -0.56
N ILE A 196 -15.91 -3.30 0.68
CA ILE A 196 -15.67 -4.25 1.76
C ILE A 196 -17.03 -4.69 2.33
N PRO A 197 -17.31 -6.01 2.42
CA PRO A 197 -18.55 -6.50 3.01
C PRO A 197 -18.75 -5.99 4.45
N THR A 198 -19.99 -5.66 4.81
CA THR A 198 -20.35 -5.02 6.08
C THR A 198 -19.85 -5.83 7.28
N GLU A 199 -19.99 -7.15 7.22
CA GLU A 199 -19.62 -8.11 8.25
C GLU A 199 -18.10 -8.26 8.42
N GLN A 200 -17.30 -7.89 7.41
CA GLN A 200 -15.84 -7.95 7.46
C GLN A 200 -15.20 -6.62 7.83
N TRP A 201 -15.95 -5.51 7.74
CA TRP A 201 -15.43 -4.14 7.86
C TRP A 201 -14.60 -3.91 9.13
N GLU A 202 -15.17 -4.18 10.30
CA GLU A 202 -14.50 -3.91 11.58
C GLU A 202 -13.28 -4.82 11.77
N LEU A 203 -13.42 -6.08 11.39
CA LEU A 203 -12.36 -7.08 11.50
C LEU A 203 -11.17 -6.73 10.62
N LEU A 204 -11.41 -6.44 9.33
CA LEU A 204 -10.35 -6.15 8.39
C LEU A 204 -9.65 -4.84 8.70
N LEU A 205 -10.36 -3.78 9.11
CA LEU A 205 -9.72 -2.53 9.53
C LEU A 205 -8.86 -2.73 10.79
N THR A 206 -9.34 -3.50 11.75
CA THR A 206 -8.56 -3.83 12.97
C THR A 206 -7.31 -4.63 12.61
N ASP A 207 -7.44 -5.61 11.71
CA ASP A 207 -6.34 -6.48 11.27
C ASP A 207 -5.25 -5.74 10.47
N VAL A 208 -5.54 -4.56 9.93
CA VAL A 208 -4.53 -3.74 9.20
C VAL A 208 -4.03 -2.54 10.00
N GLY A 209 -4.41 -2.41 11.29
CA GLY A 209 -3.98 -1.30 12.15
C GLY A 209 -4.80 -0.02 12.02
N LEU A 210 -6.06 -0.12 11.59
CA LEU A 210 -6.98 1.00 11.36
C LEU A 210 -8.24 0.93 12.25
N ALA A 211 -8.19 0.23 13.40
CA ALA A 211 -9.35 0.05 14.28
C ALA A 211 -10.05 1.35 14.68
N GLN A 212 -9.29 2.45 14.83
CA GLN A 212 -9.84 3.77 15.16
C GLN A 212 -10.91 4.24 14.15
N TYR A 213 -10.83 3.79 12.89
CA TYR A 213 -11.75 4.18 11.81
C TYR A 213 -12.87 3.17 11.54
N CYS A 214 -13.03 2.14 12.38
CA CYS A 214 -14.13 1.18 12.24
C CYS A 214 -15.51 1.85 12.26
N LYS A 215 -15.66 2.93 13.05
CA LYS A 215 -16.94 3.66 13.22
C LYS A 215 -16.88 5.00 12.51
N GLU A 216 -17.91 5.32 11.73
CA GLU A 216 -17.99 6.57 10.94
C GLU A 216 -17.84 7.84 11.77
N ARG A 217 -18.34 7.83 13.01
CA ARG A 217 -18.18 8.95 13.96
C ARG A 217 -16.71 9.28 14.30
N ASN A 218 -15.81 8.32 14.09
CA ASN A 218 -14.36 8.47 14.32
C ASN A 218 -13.60 8.77 13.02
N TRP A 219 -14.29 8.86 11.87
CA TRP A 219 -13.61 9.16 10.61
C TRP A 219 -13.01 10.57 10.64
N PRO A 220 -11.89 10.79 9.93
CA PRO A 220 -11.27 12.10 9.87
C PRO A 220 -12.23 13.20 9.43
N SER A 221 -11.92 14.45 9.76
CA SER A 221 -12.71 15.61 9.33
C SER A 221 -12.74 15.71 7.80
N SER A 222 -13.76 16.38 7.27
CA SER A 222 -13.82 16.74 5.85
C SER A 222 -12.95 17.95 5.51
N ALA A 223 -12.30 18.56 6.49
CA ALA A 223 -11.36 19.65 6.28
C ALA A 223 -9.97 19.10 5.88
N ASP A 224 -9.24 19.86 5.06
CA ASP A 224 -7.91 19.49 4.57
C ASP A 224 -6.82 19.72 5.63
N GLU A 225 -6.87 18.94 6.71
CA GLU A 225 -5.81 18.87 7.71
C GLU A 225 -4.81 17.76 7.35
N TYR A 226 -3.52 18.07 7.32
CA TYR A 226 -2.47 17.11 6.95
C TYR A 226 -1.97 16.35 8.18
N ILE A 227 -2.83 15.52 8.74
CA ILE A 227 -2.57 14.81 10.01
C ILE A 227 -2.57 13.28 9.87
N ILE A 228 -3.00 12.75 8.74
CA ILE A 228 -3.12 11.30 8.55
C ILE A 228 -1.75 10.70 8.21
N PRO A 229 -1.27 9.66 8.91
CA PRO A 229 -0.09 8.91 8.49
C PRO A 229 -0.27 8.35 7.06
N PRO A 230 0.67 8.58 6.14
CA PRO A 230 0.52 8.16 4.74
C PRO A 230 0.43 6.64 4.59
N GLU A 231 1.04 5.87 5.51
CA GLU A 231 0.96 4.42 5.59
C GLU A 231 -0.48 3.91 5.70
N TYR A 232 -1.40 4.69 6.26
CA TYR A 232 -2.79 4.27 6.45
C TYR A 232 -3.53 4.05 5.13
N THR A 233 -3.16 4.77 4.07
CA THR A 233 -3.70 4.52 2.73
C THR A 233 -3.26 3.14 2.22
N THR A 234 -2.00 2.76 2.45
CA THR A 234 -1.51 1.42 2.13
C THR A 234 -2.22 0.35 2.96
N CYS A 235 -2.40 0.55 4.27
CA CYS A 235 -3.15 -0.38 5.12
C CYS A 235 -4.60 -0.55 4.66
N LEU A 236 -5.27 0.55 4.29
CA LEU A 236 -6.64 0.49 3.77
C LEU A 236 -6.71 -0.26 2.44
N ASN A 237 -5.75 -0.05 1.53
CA ASN A 237 -5.61 -0.82 0.29
C ASN A 237 -5.49 -2.33 0.59
N ARG A 238 -4.71 -2.70 1.62
CA ARG A 238 -4.58 -4.11 2.04
C ARG A 238 -5.89 -4.67 2.61
N ALA A 239 -6.63 -3.90 3.41
CA ALA A 239 -7.96 -4.32 3.88
C ALA A 239 -8.93 -4.58 2.72
N VAL A 240 -8.91 -3.72 1.69
CA VAL A 240 -9.68 -3.93 0.46
C VAL A 240 -9.26 -5.22 -0.25
N MET A 241 -7.96 -5.49 -0.41
CA MET A 241 -7.49 -6.75 -1.01
C MET A 241 -7.92 -7.98 -0.19
N PHE A 242 -7.84 -7.89 1.13
CA PHE A 242 -8.20 -8.99 2.03
C PHE A 242 -9.70 -9.26 2.08
N SER A 243 -10.55 -8.31 1.70
CA SER A 243 -12.00 -8.50 1.67
C SER A 243 -12.48 -9.43 0.54
N GLN A 244 -11.65 -9.63 -0.49
CA GLN A 244 -11.91 -10.56 -1.58
C GLN A 244 -10.62 -11.29 -1.96
N PRO A 245 -10.16 -12.23 -1.13
CA PRO A 245 -8.86 -12.84 -1.31
C PRO A 245 -8.76 -13.68 -2.58
N ALA A 246 -9.86 -14.16 -3.17
CA ALA A 246 -9.83 -14.87 -4.45
C ALA A 246 -9.48 -13.95 -5.64
N GLU A 247 -9.84 -12.67 -5.57
CA GLU A 247 -9.67 -11.70 -6.66
C GLU A 247 -9.19 -10.33 -6.15
N PRO A 248 -8.05 -10.28 -5.44
CA PRO A 248 -7.63 -9.10 -4.68
C PRO A 248 -7.37 -7.89 -5.59
N ILE A 249 -6.81 -8.12 -6.78
CA ILE A 249 -6.55 -7.04 -7.76
C ILE A 249 -7.86 -6.45 -8.27
N GLN A 250 -8.83 -7.29 -8.65
CA GLN A 250 -10.12 -6.79 -9.16
C GLN A 250 -10.87 -6.00 -8.09
N GLN A 251 -10.76 -6.42 -6.83
CA GLN A 251 -11.36 -5.72 -5.70
C GLN A 251 -10.74 -4.33 -5.49
N VAL A 252 -9.41 -4.22 -5.61
CA VAL A 252 -8.72 -2.92 -5.60
C VAL A 252 -9.13 -2.05 -6.78
N TYR A 253 -9.32 -2.63 -7.97
CA TYR A 253 -9.82 -1.89 -9.13
C TYR A 253 -11.23 -1.31 -8.89
N LYS A 254 -12.13 -2.07 -8.22
CA LYS A 254 -13.46 -1.56 -7.84
C LYS A 254 -13.33 -0.39 -6.87
N TRP A 255 -12.47 -0.52 -5.86
CA TRP A 255 -12.20 0.55 -4.90
C TRP A 255 -11.60 1.79 -5.57
N ALA A 256 -10.57 1.62 -6.40
CA ALA A 256 -9.88 2.68 -7.12
C ALA A 256 -10.85 3.49 -7.98
N LYS A 257 -11.77 2.84 -8.70
CA LYS A 257 -12.81 3.54 -9.48
C LYS A 257 -13.69 4.47 -8.62
N LEU A 258 -13.95 4.10 -7.36
CA LEU A 258 -14.68 4.95 -6.42
C LEU A 258 -13.79 6.05 -5.83
N VAL A 259 -12.51 5.76 -5.56
CA VAL A 259 -11.51 6.76 -5.11
C VAL A 259 -11.28 7.83 -6.19
N ASP A 260 -11.12 7.40 -7.43
CA ASP A 260 -10.95 8.26 -8.59
C ASP A 260 -12.19 9.09 -8.88
N ALA A 261 -13.39 8.64 -8.49
CA ALA A 261 -14.60 9.42 -8.70
C ALA A 261 -14.54 10.79 -7.99
N ALA A 262 -13.81 10.97 -6.89
CA ALA A 262 -13.63 12.32 -6.31
C ALA A 262 -12.65 13.20 -7.11
N ILE A 263 -11.53 12.62 -7.55
CA ILE A 263 -10.47 13.35 -8.28
C ILE A 263 -10.95 13.65 -9.71
N LEU A 264 -11.45 12.63 -10.40
CA LEU A 264 -11.84 12.66 -11.81
C LEU A 264 -13.27 13.19 -12.02
N GLN A 265 -14.10 13.46 -11.01
CA GLN A 265 -15.43 14.09 -11.19
C GLN A 265 -15.48 15.58 -10.88
N LYS A 266 -14.35 16.26 -10.66
CA LYS A 266 -14.33 17.72 -10.73
C LYS A 266 -14.86 18.13 -12.12
N PRO A 267 -16.01 18.83 -12.22
CA PRO A 267 -16.66 19.06 -13.52
C PRO A 267 -15.76 19.76 -14.54
N ALA A 268 -14.90 20.66 -14.08
CA ALA A 268 -13.89 21.33 -14.89
C ALA A 268 -12.84 20.36 -15.45
N PHE A 269 -12.42 19.38 -14.65
CA PHE A 269 -11.43 18.36 -15.05
C PHE A 269 -12.01 17.40 -16.09
N ILE A 270 -13.24 16.89 -15.89
CA ILE A 270 -13.94 16.07 -16.90
C ILE A 270 -14.11 16.86 -18.20
N PHE A 271 -14.58 18.10 -18.10
CA PHE A 271 -14.79 18.94 -19.26
C PHE A 271 -13.48 19.10 -20.04
N MET A 272 -12.36 19.40 -19.38
CA MET A 272 -11.05 19.46 -20.03
C MET A 272 -10.69 18.12 -20.68
N LEU A 273 -10.72 17.00 -19.93
CA LEU A 273 -10.37 15.68 -20.46
C LEU A 273 -11.22 15.25 -21.66
N GLN A 274 -12.49 15.65 -21.73
CA GLN A 274 -13.38 15.31 -22.84
C GLN A 274 -13.21 16.20 -24.07
N GLN A 275 -12.74 17.44 -23.92
CA GLN A 275 -12.55 18.37 -25.04
C GLN A 275 -11.16 18.24 -25.68
N ILE A 276 -10.10 17.96 -24.90
CA ILE A 276 -8.72 17.85 -25.39
C ILE A 276 -8.59 16.90 -26.62
N PRO A 277 -9.19 15.70 -26.64
CA PRO A 277 -8.99 14.75 -27.75
C PRO A 277 -9.63 15.17 -29.08
N LYS A 278 -10.57 16.14 -29.07
CA LYS A 278 -11.32 16.55 -30.27
C LYS A 278 -10.56 17.53 -31.15
N VAL A 279 -9.53 18.17 -30.61
CA VAL A 279 -8.84 19.30 -31.24
C VAL A 279 -7.36 18.98 -31.51
N LEU A 280 -6.81 17.95 -30.88
CA LEU A 280 -5.36 17.70 -30.82
C LEU A 280 -5.00 16.30 -31.35
N GLY A 281 -3.81 16.18 -31.93
CA GLY A 281 -3.22 14.87 -32.25
C GLY A 281 -3.02 14.02 -30.99
N GLN A 282 -2.82 12.70 -31.15
CA GLN A 282 -2.78 11.74 -30.04
C GLN A 282 -1.68 12.06 -29.01
N ASP A 283 -0.47 12.38 -29.48
CA ASP A 283 0.66 12.78 -28.63
C ASP A 283 0.35 14.03 -27.80
N ARG A 284 -0.17 15.07 -28.46
CA ARG A 284 -0.49 16.34 -27.79
C ARG A 284 -1.65 16.19 -26.81
N THR A 285 -2.62 15.33 -27.13
CA THR A 285 -3.68 14.97 -26.19
C THR A 285 -3.10 14.34 -24.92
N MET A 286 -2.20 13.36 -25.05
CA MET A 286 -1.56 12.73 -23.89
C MET A 286 -0.80 13.73 -23.01
N ARG A 287 -0.03 14.63 -23.62
CA ARG A 287 0.69 15.69 -22.89
C ARG A 287 -0.23 16.55 -22.04
N GLU A 288 -1.34 17.02 -22.60
CA GLU A 288 -2.29 17.84 -21.85
C GLU A 288 -2.98 17.06 -20.74
N VAL A 289 -3.32 15.78 -20.98
CA VAL A 289 -3.87 14.88 -19.96
C VAL A 289 -2.90 14.70 -18.79
N LEU A 290 -1.64 14.35 -19.06
CA LEU A 290 -0.62 14.17 -18.03
C LEU A 290 -0.31 15.46 -17.29
N LYS A 291 -0.25 16.60 -17.98
CA LYS A 291 -0.08 17.92 -17.37
C LYS A 291 -1.22 18.25 -16.40
N THR A 292 -2.46 18.07 -16.85
CA THR A 292 -3.65 18.38 -16.04
C THR A 292 -3.70 17.47 -14.82
N PHE A 293 -3.48 16.16 -15.02
CA PHE A 293 -3.46 15.19 -13.92
C PHE A 293 -2.34 15.48 -12.90
N THR A 294 -1.15 15.87 -13.37
CA THR A 294 -0.04 16.24 -12.49
C THR A 294 -0.39 17.45 -11.61
N ASN A 295 -1.02 18.47 -12.19
CA ASN A 295 -1.44 19.65 -11.43
C ASN A 295 -2.46 19.31 -10.34
N GLU A 296 -3.45 18.47 -10.65
CA GLU A 296 -4.44 18.01 -9.66
C GLU A 296 -3.79 17.25 -8.50
N LEU A 297 -2.81 16.38 -8.79
CA LEU A 297 -2.05 15.68 -7.77
C LEU A 297 -1.23 16.64 -6.90
N HIS A 298 -0.62 17.66 -7.49
CA HIS A 298 0.14 18.68 -6.75
C HIS A 298 -0.78 19.51 -5.85
N GLU A 299 -1.97 19.88 -6.32
CA GLU A 299 -2.97 20.59 -5.52
C GLU A 299 -3.46 19.75 -4.34
N GLU A 300 -3.79 18.49 -4.58
CA GLU A 300 -4.26 17.57 -3.55
C GLU A 300 -3.20 17.26 -2.49
N ARG A 301 -1.92 17.21 -2.89
CA ARG A 301 -0.80 16.92 -1.99
C ARG A 301 -0.14 18.17 -1.40
N ARG A 302 -0.45 19.36 -1.94
CA ARG A 302 0.25 20.65 -1.70
C ARG A 302 1.76 20.57 -1.84
N GLU A 303 2.23 19.62 -2.64
CA GLU A 303 3.64 19.34 -2.87
C GLU A 303 3.81 18.77 -4.29
N ASP A 304 4.90 19.14 -4.96
CA ASP A 304 5.17 18.71 -6.33
C ASP A 304 5.69 17.26 -6.36
N LEU A 305 4.80 16.29 -6.11
CA LEU A 305 5.12 14.87 -5.90
C LEU A 305 4.78 13.96 -7.10
N ALA A 306 4.57 14.55 -8.27
CA ALA A 306 4.43 13.83 -9.53
C ALA A 306 5.13 14.58 -10.65
N ASP A 307 5.65 13.88 -11.64
CA ASP A 307 6.28 14.48 -12.81
C ASP A 307 6.24 13.52 -13.99
N TRP A 308 6.41 14.04 -15.20
CA TRP A 308 6.39 13.20 -16.40
C TRP A 308 7.29 13.74 -17.50
N LYS A 309 7.75 12.84 -18.36
CA LYS A 309 8.60 13.17 -19.50
C LYS A 309 8.24 12.34 -20.71
N ARG A 310 8.19 12.98 -21.87
CA ARG A 310 8.12 12.28 -23.15
C ARG A 310 9.50 11.79 -23.59
N LEU A 311 9.56 10.56 -24.08
CA LEU A 311 10.75 9.93 -24.61
C LEU A 311 10.88 10.15 -26.13
N GLU A 312 12.03 9.77 -26.67
CA GLU A 312 12.30 9.85 -28.11
C GLU A 312 11.44 8.88 -28.92
N ASP A 313 11.10 7.73 -28.35
CA ASP A 313 10.25 6.69 -28.96
C ASP A 313 8.74 6.97 -28.86
N GLU A 314 8.38 8.21 -28.53
CA GLU A 314 7.02 8.71 -28.33
C GLU A 314 6.29 8.15 -27.10
N SER A 315 6.93 7.31 -26.29
CA SER A 315 6.38 6.91 -25.00
C SER A 315 6.50 8.04 -23.97
N PHE A 316 5.76 7.92 -22.88
CA PHE A 316 5.83 8.82 -21.73
C PHE A 316 6.24 8.05 -20.49
N LEU A 317 7.14 8.63 -19.71
CA LEU A 317 7.37 8.22 -18.33
C LEU A 317 6.56 9.13 -17.41
N PHE A 318 5.91 8.54 -16.42
CA PHE A 318 5.23 9.24 -15.35
C PHE A 318 5.75 8.70 -14.01
N VAL A 319 6.06 9.60 -13.09
CA VAL A 319 6.65 9.24 -11.79
C VAL A 319 5.77 9.77 -10.69
N PHE A 320 5.47 8.91 -9.72
CA PHE A 320 4.93 9.31 -8.43
C PHE A 320 6.03 9.27 -7.38
N TYR A 321 6.29 10.41 -6.77
CA TYR A 321 7.22 10.58 -5.67
C TYR A 321 6.49 10.48 -4.33
N SER A 322 7.07 9.79 -3.35
CA SER A 322 6.40 9.47 -2.07
C SER A 322 4.98 8.95 -2.27
N ASN A 323 4.86 7.92 -3.10
CA ASN A 323 3.58 7.40 -3.57
C ASN A 323 2.70 6.89 -2.42
N LEU A 324 1.54 7.52 -2.24
CA LEU A 324 0.61 7.23 -1.15
C LEU A 324 0.05 5.81 -1.12
N PHE A 325 -0.31 5.23 -2.26
CA PHE A 325 -1.03 3.95 -2.32
C PHE A 325 -0.15 2.72 -2.04
N ILE A 326 1.15 2.95 -1.96
CA ILE A 326 2.15 1.92 -1.68
C ILE A 326 3.18 2.42 -0.64
N TYR A 327 2.87 3.53 0.04
CA TYR A 327 3.75 4.17 1.00
C TYR A 327 4.02 3.20 2.16
N GLY A 328 5.28 2.93 2.45
CA GLY A 328 5.66 2.02 3.53
C GLY A 328 5.54 0.55 3.20
N PHE A 329 4.95 0.18 2.06
CA PHE A 329 4.84 -1.22 1.68
C PHE A 329 6.22 -1.80 1.35
N MET A 330 6.48 -2.99 1.89
CA MET A 330 7.72 -3.71 1.75
C MET A 330 7.45 -5.16 1.30
N GLY A 331 8.40 -5.76 0.58
CA GLY A 331 8.34 -7.18 0.22
C GLY A 331 7.51 -7.50 -1.02
N ALA A 332 7.22 -6.54 -1.89
CA ALA A 332 6.62 -6.85 -3.18
C ALA A 332 7.67 -7.51 -4.08
N ASN A 333 7.31 -8.63 -4.69
CA ASN A 333 8.17 -9.29 -5.68
C ASN A 333 7.95 -8.70 -7.09
N GLN A 334 6.80 -8.07 -7.33
CA GLN A 334 6.42 -7.48 -8.61
C GLN A 334 5.76 -6.11 -8.41
N PRO A 335 5.62 -5.31 -9.49
CA PRO A 335 4.88 -4.06 -9.43
C PRO A 335 3.47 -4.29 -8.87
N SER A 336 3.09 -3.45 -7.90
CA SER A 336 1.93 -3.68 -7.04
C SER A 336 1.07 -2.43 -6.86
N CYS A 337 1.32 -1.35 -7.61
CA CYS A 337 0.56 -0.11 -7.47
C CYS A 337 -0.70 -0.11 -8.35
N TYR A 338 -1.59 -1.08 -8.09
CA TYR A 338 -2.80 -1.32 -8.87
C TYR A 338 -3.80 -0.16 -8.85
N VAL A 339 -3.79 0.66 -7.79
CA VAL A 339 -4.66 1.84 -7.71
C VAL A 339 -4.33 2.83 -8.82
N TRP A 340 -3.06 3.24 -8.96
CA TRP A 340 -2.67 4.17 -10.02
C TRP A 340 -2.78 3.56 -11.42
N LEU A 341 -2.55 2.25 -11.55
CA LEU A 341 -2.79 1.57 -12.83
C LEU A 341 -4.26 1.68 -13.23
N ALA A 342 -5.19 1.39 -12.31
CA ALA A 342 -6.62 1.57 -12.53
C ALA A 342 -7.00 3.03 -12.82
N THR A 343 -6.39 3.99 -12.13
CA THR A 343 -6.59 5.43 -12.38
C THR A 343 -6.16 5.81 -13.80
N PHE A 344 -4.97 5.39 -14.26
CA PHE A 344 -4.52 5.69 -15.62
C PHE A 344 -5.41 5.03 -16.67
N GLU A 345 -5.77 3.76 -16.50
CA GLU A 345 -6.72 3.08 -17.39
C GLU A 345 -8.04 3.84 -17.46
N ARG A 346 -8.55 4.32 -16.32
CA ARG A 346 -9.77 5.12 -16.27
C ARG A 346 -9.63 6.47 -16.99
N ILE A 347 -8.50 7.15 -16.84
CA ILE A 347 -8.19 8.38 -17.57
C ILE A 347 -8.18 8.11 -19.09
N LEU A 348 -7.57 7.01 -19.53
CA LEU A 348 -7.57 6.60 -20.94
C LEU A 348 -8.99 6.28 -21.44
N GLU A 349 -9.83 5.64 -20.64
CA GLU A 349 -11.24 5.41 -20.99
C GLU A 349 -12.02 6.72 -21.18
N ILE A 350 -11.91 7.65 -20.24
CA ILE A 350 -12.61 8.95 -20.27
C ILE A 350 -12.18 9.77 -21.50
N THR A 351 -10.89 9.73 -21.82
CA THR A 351 -10.31 10.44 -22.97
C THR A 351 -10.45 9.67 -24.30
N LYS A 352 -11.03 8.47 -24.28
CA LYS A 352 -11.18 7.57 -25.44
C LYS A 352 -9.85 7.17 -26.09
N MET A 353 -8.81 7.02 -25.27
CA MET A 353 -7.43 6.71 -25.67
C MET A 353 -6.99 5.28 -25.29
N GLN A 354 -7.85 4.49 -24.66
CA GLN A 354 -7.55 3.15 -24.14
C GLN A 354 -7.10 2.13 -25.20
N LYS A 355 -7.49 2.31 -26.47
CA LYS A 355 -7.02 1.44 -27.58
C LYS A 355 -5.69 1.90 -28.20
N ARG A 356 -5.21 3.08 -27.80
CA ARG A 356 -4.07 3.77 -28.42
C ARG A 356 -2.84 3.81 -27.52
N TRP A 357 -3.02 3.58 -26.22
CA TRP A 357 -1.96 3.63 -25.24
C TRP A 357 -2.02 2.41 -24.35
N GLN A 358 -0.85 1.84 -24.08
CA GLN A 358 -0.65 0.80 -23.08
C GLN A 358 0.07 1.42 -21.89
N ILE A 359 -0.40 1.14 -20.67
CA ILE A 359 0.25 1.56 -19.44
C ILE A 359 0.92 0.36 -18.80
N ARG A 360 2.10 0.57 -18.23
CA ARG A 360 2.82 -0.43 -17.45
C ARG A 360 3.53 0.24 -16.27
N GLU A 361 3.49 -0.39 -15.11
CA GLU A 361 4.39 -0.03 -14.00
C GLU A 361 5.78 -0.63 -14.27
N LEU A 362 6.81 0.22 -14.32
CA LEU A 362 8.21 -0.16 -14.54
C LEU A 362 8.96 -0.39 -13.23
N GLU A 363 8.68 0.44 -12.23
CA GLU A 363 9.28 0.36 -10.89
C GLU A 363 8.18 0.64 -9.86
N CYS A 364 8.13 -0.18 -8.81
CA CYS A 364 7.25 0.02 -7.67
C CYS A 364 8.06 0.21 -6.38
N SER A 365 7.67 1.18 -5.55
CA SER A 365 8.26 1.34 -4.23
C SER A 365 8.07 0.11 -3.34
N GLY A 366 7.05 -0.71 -3.59
CA GLY A 366 6.89 -1.98 -2.89
C GLY A 366 8.04 -2.96 -3.14
N GLN A 367 8.79 -2.80 -4.23
CA GLN A 367 9.94 -3.62 -4.61
C GLN A 367 11.26 -2.94 -4.24
N THR A 368 11.37 -1.64 -4.50
CA THR A 368 12.65 -0.90 -4.37
C THR A 368 12.80 -0.16 -3.05
N TYR A 369 11.70 0.06 -2.33
CA TYR A 369 11.60 0.82 -1.08
C TYR A 369 12.07 2.28 -1.18
N THR A 370 12.13 2.83 -2.40
CA THR A 370 12.52 4.22 -2.64
C THR A 370 11.43 5.21 -2.25
N GLY A 371 10.19 4.75 -2.11
CA GLY A 371 8.99 5.59 -2.02
C GLY A 371 8.50 6.10 -3.37
N HIS A 372 9.06 5.62 -4.48
CA HIS A 372 8.73 6.09 -5.83
C HIS A 372 8.15 4.97 -6.68
N CYS A 373 7.20 5.32 -7.54
CA CYS A 373 6.72 4.44 -8.59
C CYS A 373 6.89 5.10 -9.95
N VAL A 374 7.31 4.32 -10.94
CA VAL A 374 7.51 4.77 -12.32
C VAL A 374 6.59 3.99 -13.23
N PHE A 375 5.83 4.71 -14.05
CA PHE A 375 4.93 4.17 -15.04
C PHE A 375 5.40 4.59 -16.43
N GLN A 376 5.21 3.71 -17.40
CA GLN A 376 5.42 4.00 -18.81
C GLN A 376 4.09 3.90 -19.54
N LEU A 377 3.81 4.91 -20.36
CA LEU A 377 2.69 4.94 -21.30
C LEU A 377 3.27 4.85 -22.71
N THR A 378 3.01 3.75 -23.40
CA THR A 378 3.56 3.46 -24.73
C THR A 378 2.44 3.49 -25.78
N PRO A 379 2.64 4.13 -26.94
CA PRO A 379 1.65 4.09 -28.01
C PRO A 379 1.51 2.65 -28.55
N VAL A 380 0.28 2.21 -28.76
CA VAL A 380 -0.03 0.94 -29.41
C VAL A 380 0.24 1.12 -30.90
N ARG A 381 1.29 0.49 -31.41
CA ARG A 381 1.59 0.49 -32.84
C ARG A 381 0.59 -0.42 -33.55
N SER A 382 -0.23 0.18 -34.42
CA SER A 382 -1.16 -0.50 -35.33
C SER A 382 -0.46 -1.09 -36.52
#